data_AF-A0A645E3T4-F1
#
_entry.id   AF-A0A645E3T4-F1
#
_cell.length_a   1.000
_cell.length_b   1.000
_cell.length_c   1.000
_cell.angle_alpha   90.00
_cell.angle_beta   90.00
_cell.angle_gamma   90.00
#
_symmetry.space_group_name_H-M   'P 1'
#
loop_
_entity.id
_entity.type
_entity.pdbx_description
1 polymer ?
#
loop_
_entity_poly.entity_id
_entity_poly.type
_entity_poly.pdbx_seq_one_letter_code
_entity_poly.pdbx_strand_id
1 'polypeptide(L)'
;MNLNKVYDFSTMIYCDYGALSTTDRQTVMKNIYHHLKPGGKLLLDVFSMAKYNSFQEKQTWELCRNGGFWREGEYAALYGCYKYLDNVTLEQISVIYDSEITNYYLWNTCFTKGALTKEANDAGFKVCEVYGDVAGCPYNESNFTIAILLEK
;
A
#
# COMPACT_ATOMS: atom_id res chain seq x y z
N MET A 1 0.90 -0.34 -19.05
CA MET A 1 -0.05 0.75 -19.36
C MET A 1 0.54 1.57 -20.48
N ASN A 2 -0.18 1.82 -21.58
CA ASN A 2 0.31 2.68 -22.66
C ASN A 2 -0.64 3.88 -22.77
N LEU A 3 -0.24 5.02 -22.23
CA LEU A 3 -1.01 6.25 -22.28
C LEU A 3 -0.48 7.09 -23.44
N ASN A 4 -1.36 7.57 -24.31
CA ASN A 4 -0.98 8.40 -25.45
C ASN A 4 -0.56 9.83 -25.05
N LYS A 5 -0.29 10.09 -23.76
CA LYS A 5 -0.02 11.40 -23.18
C LYS A 5 0.94 11.29 -22.01
N VAL A 6 1.65 12.40 -21.76
CA VAL A 6 2.50 12.61 -20.59
C VAL A 6 1.88 13.62 -19.63
N TYR A 7 2.19 13.51 -18.36
CA TYR A 7 1.60 14.29 -17.27
C TYR A 7 2.67 15.08 -16.51
N ASP A 8 2.26 16.18 -15.89
CA ASP A 8 3.12 16.98 -15.01
C ASP A 8 3.21 16.39 -13.60
N PHE A 9 2.19 15.64 -13.18
CA PHE A 9 2.09 15.07 -11.83
C PHE A 9 1.33 13.74 -11.84
N SER A 10 1.74 12.82 -10.96
CA SER A 10 1.05 11.56 -10.67
C SER A 10 0.93 11.37 -9.16
N THR A 11 -0.11 10.68 -8.72
CA THR A 11 -0.28 10.28 -7.31
C THR A 11 -0.60 8.80 -7.19
N MET A 12 -0.10 8.19 -6.11
CA MET A 12 -0.47 6.84 -5.69
C MET A 12 -0.54 6.84 -4.17
N ILE A 13 -1.71 7.18 -3.63
CA ILE A 13 -1.91 7.44 -2.21
C ILE A 13 -2.66 6.29 -1.53
N TYR A 14 -2.75 6.35 -0.20
CA TYR A 14 -3.38 5.33 0.64
C TYR A 14 -2.61 4.00 0.67
N CYS A 15 -1.29 4.10 0.52
CA CYS A 15 -0.34 2.99 0.63
C CYS A 15 -0.50 1.88 -0.42
N ASP A 16 -1.27 2.12 -1.49
CA ASP A 16 -1.55 1.15 -2.56
C ASP A 16 -0.28 0.60 -3.22
N TYR A 17 0.81 1.37 -3.22
CA TYR A 17 2.09 0.89 -3.74
C TYR A 17 2.57 -0.36 -2.99
N GLY A 18 2.36 -0.43 -1.67
CA GLY A 18 2.74 -1.56 -0.83
C GLY A 18 1.89 -2.81 -1.02
N ALA A 19 0.70 -2.70 -1.60
CA ALA A 19 -0.18 -3.84 -1.89
C ALA A 19 0.29 -4.66 -3.11
N LEU A 20 1.17 -4.09 -3.92
CA LEU A 20 1.70 -4.73 -5.13
C LEU A 20 2.91 -5.60 -4.81
N SER A 21 3.09 -6.66 -5.61
CA SER A 21 4.31 -7.47 -5.60
C SER A 21 5.54 -6.64 -5.99
N THR A 22 6.74 -7.09 -5.63
CA THR A 22 7.99 -6.39 -6.01
C THR A 22 8.09 -6.17 -7.53
N THR A 23 7.71 -7.15 -8.34
CA THR A 23 7.73 -7.05 -9.81
C THR A 23 6.68 -6.06 -10.33
N ASP A 24 5.49 -6.04 -9.74
CA ASP A 24 4.43 -5.11 -10.14
C ASP A 24 4.78 -3.68 -9.74
N ARG A 25 5.35 -3.47 -8.55
CA ARG A 25 5.87 -2.18 -8.09
C ARG A 25 6.92 -1.61 -9.05
N GLN A 26 7.89 -2.41 -9.46
CA GLN A 26 8.88 -2.01 -10.48
C GLN A 26 8.22 -1.65 -11.81
N THR A 27 7.22 -2.42 -12.23
CA THR A 27 6.47 -2.17 -13.47
C THR A 27 5.69 -0.86 -13.40
N VAL A 28 4.99 -0.61 -12.28
CA VAL A 28 4.24 0.61 -12.04
C VAL A 28 5.16 1.83 -11.97
N MET A 29 6.26 1.76 -11.22
CA MET A 29 7.26 2.84 -11.15
C MET A 29 7.78 3.23 -12.54
N LYS A 30 8.22 2.24 -13.34
CA LYS A 30 8.71 2.48 -14.70
C LYS A 30 7.63 3.07 -15.61
N ASN A 31 6.40 2.58 -15.49
CA ASN A 31 5.28 3.12 -16.26
C ASN A 31 4.99 4.58 -15.87
N ILE A 32 4.97 4.91 -14.59
CA ILE A 32 4.75 6.29 -14.14
C ILE A 32 5.89 7.18 -14.64
N TYR A 33 7.15 6.76 -14.45
CA TYR A 33 8.32 7.47 -14.96
C TYR A 33 8.20 7.74 -16.46
N HIS A 34 7.86 6.75 -17.26
CA HIS A 34 7.71 6.92 -18.72
C HIS A 34 6.69 8.00 -19.08
N HIS A 35 5.55 8.06 -18.37
CA HIS A 35 4.45 8.96 -18.66
C HIS A 35 4.52 10.31 -17.92
N LEU A 36 5.60 10.62 -17.21
CA LEU A 36 5.84 11.98 -16.71
C LEU A 36 6.65 12.80 -17.73
N LYS A 37 6.41 14.11 -17.78
CA LYS A 37 7.30 15.06 -18.47
C LYS A 37 8.65 15.18 -17.72
N PRO A 38 9.73 15.65 -18.36
CA PRO A 38 10.94 16.04 -17.63
C PRO A 38 10.62 17.06 -16.53
N GLY A 39 11.08 16.82 -15.29
CA GLY A 39 10.71 17.63 -14.12
C GLY A 39 9.30 17.38 -13.58
N GLY A 40 8.54 16.45 -14.19
CA GLY A 40 7.26 15.99 -13.67
C GLY A 40 7.43 15.17 -12.40
N LYS A 41 6.43 15.18 -11.53
CA LYS A 41 6.56 14.64 -10.16
C LYS A 41 5.58 13.51 -9.86
N LEU A 42 5.99 12.66 -8.92
CA LEU A 42 5.15 11.62 -8.33
C LEU A 42 5.12 11.77 -6.83
N LEU A 43 3.93 11.82 -6.25
CA LEU A 43 3.72 11.66 -4.81
C LEU A 43 3.12 10.28 -4.55
N LEU A 44 3.78 9.47 -3.72
CA LEU A 44 3.23 8.21 -3.24
C LEU A 44 3.46 8.07 -1.75
N ASP A 45 2.64 7.25 -1.09
CA ASP A 45 2.84 6.83 0.28
C ASP A 45 2.88 5.30 0.43
N VAL A 46 3.47 4.85 1.53
CA VAL A 46 3.58 3.44 1.91
C VAL A 46 3.49 3.31 3.43
N PHE A 47 3.15 2.11 3.90
CA PHE A 47 3.30 1.78 5.32
C PHE A 47 4.78 1.69 5.71
N SER A 48 5.11 2.21 6.89
CA SER A 48 6.47 2.21 7.42
C SER A 48 6.78 0.97 8.25
N MET A 49 8.04 0.81 8.65
CA MET A 49 8.42 -0.20 9.64
C MET A 49 7.78 0.02 11.02
N ALA A 50 7.38 1.23 11.40
CA ALA A 50 6.63 1.43 12.64
C ALA A 50 5.26 0.76 12.57
N LYS A 51 4.57 0.84 11.41
CA LYS A 51 3.32 0.12 11.18
C LYS A 51 3.54 -1.39 11.25
N TYR A 52 4.55 -1.92 10.55
CA TYR A 52 4.91 -3.34 10.59
C TYR A 52 5.17 -3.84 12.01
N ASN A 53 5.97 -3.09 12.79
CA ASN A 53 6.32 -3.46 14.15
C ASN A 53 5.10 -3.42 15.08
N SER A 54 4.21 -2.44 14.90
CA SER A 54 2.98 -2.31 15.69
C SER A 54 1.92 -3.36 15.36
N PHE A 55 1.95 -3.93 14.14
CA PHE A 55 0.95 -4.89 13.68
C PHE A 55 0.92 -6.11 14.63
N GLN A 56 -0.28 -6.56 14.97
CA GLN A 56 -0.47 -7.69 15.88
C GLN A 56 -1.09 -8.84 15.12
N GLU A 57 -0.47 -10.01 15.20
CA GLU A 57 -1.08 -11.22 14.68
C GLU A 57 -2.23 -11.63 15.58
N LYS A 58 -3.39 -11.88 14.98
CA LYS A 58 -4.61 -12.23 15.72
C LYS A 58 -5.60 -12.90 14.79
N GLN A 59 -6.49 -13.67 15.39
CA GLN A 59 -7.62 -14.26 14.71
C GLN A 59 -8.87 -13.89 15.49
N THR A 60 -9.84 -13.30 14.80
CA THR A 60 -11.12 -12.92 15.39
C THR A 60 -12.24 -13.32 14.46
N TRP A 61 -13.45 -13.35 14.97
CA TRP A 61 -14.63 -13.58 14.17
C TRP A 61 -15.77 -12.72 14.68
N GLU A 62 -16.73 -12.46 13.81
CA GLU A 62 -17.97 -11.77 14.18
C GLU A 62 -19.16 -12.35 13.41
N LEU A 63 -20.35 -12.18 13.98
CA LEU A 63 -21.61 -12.49 13.33
C LEU A 63 -22.34 -11.18 13.02
N CYS A 64 -22.47 -10.87 11.73
CA CYS A 64 -23.14 -9.68 11.25
C CYS A 64 -24.61 -9.99 10.96
N ARG A 65 -25.43 -10.13 12.01
CA ARG A 65 -26.85 -10.54 11.89
C ARG A 65 -27.71 -9.60 11.03
N ASN A 66 -27.33 -8.34 10.95
CA ASN A 66 -28.03 -7.32 10.17
C ASN A 66 -27.27 -6.94 8.88
N GLY A 67 -26.34 -7.79 8.44
CA GLY A 67 -25.39 -7.46 7.37
C GLY A 67 -24.39 -6.38 7.75
N GLY A 68 -23.69 -5.85 6.76
CA GLY A 68 -22.61 -4.88 6.95
C GLY A 68 -21.76 -4.65 5.69
N PHE A 69 -20.52 -4.22 5.91
CA PHE A 69 -19.59 -3.82 4.85
C PHE A 69 -19.40 -4.89 3.77
N TRP A 70 -19.31 -6.16 4.16
CA TRP A 70 -19.02 -7.25 3.23
C TRP A 70 -20.24 -7.73 2.44
N ARG A 71 -21.43 -7.73 3.06
CA ARG A 71 -22.68 -8.20 2.48
C ARG A 71 -23.89 -7.55 3.16
N GLU A 72 -24.96 -7.33 2.41
CA GLU A 72 -26.22 -6.75 2.91
C GLU A 72 -26.98 -7.70 3.85
N GLY A 73 -26.98 -9.01 3.56
CA GLY A 73 -27.64 -10.02 4.40
C GLY A 73 -26.74 -10.51 5.54
N GLU A 74 -27.28 -11.34 6.44
CA GLU A 74 -26.52 -11.95 7.53
C GLU A 74 -25.28 -12.69 7.00
N TYR A 75 -24.16 -12.64 7.74
CA TYR A 75 -22.96 -13.43 7.47
C TYR A 75 -22.12 -13.62 8.72
N ALA A 76 -21.24 -14.62 8.68
CA ALA A 76 -20.11 -14.72 9.60
C ALA A 76 -18.84 -14.22 8.90
N ALA A 77 -18.05 -13.37 9.55
CA ALA A 77 -16.73 -12.98 9.05
C ALA A 77 -15.65 -13.52 9.97
N LEU A 78 -14.70 -14.24 9.38
CA LEU A 78 -13.47 -14.68 10.04
C LEU A 78 -12.33 -13.78 9.58
N TYR A 79 -11.60 -13.23 10.55
CA TYR A 79 -10.48 -12.34 10.33
C TYR A 79 -9.19 -13.01 10.78
N GLY A 80 -8.16 -12.96 9.94
CA GLY A 80 -6.81 -13.40 10.27
C GLY A 80 -5.81 -12.30 9.94
N CYS A 81 -5.02 -11.90 10.94
CA CYS A 81 -3.91 -10.96 10.78
C CYS A 81 -2.60 -11.76 10.92
N TYR A 82 -1.75 -11.71 9.88
CA TYR A 82 -0.51 -12.49 9.82
C TYR A 82 0.67 -11.59 9.44
N LYS A 83 1.84 -11.91 9.99
CA LYS A 83 3.12 -11.32 9.60
C LYS A 83 3.95 -12.36 8.86
N TYR A 84 4.65 -11.90 7.84
CA TYR A 84 5.59 -12.70 7.07
C TYR A 84 6.97 -12.06 7.09
N LEU A 85 7.99 -12.85 6.72
CA LEU A 85 9.32 -12.30 6.44
C LEU A 85 9.25 -11.23 5.34
N ASP A 86 10.33 -10.47 5.19
CA ASP A 86 10.44 -9.38 4.20
C ASP A 86 9.47 -8.20 4.41
N ASN A 87 9.07 -7.97 5.67
CA ASN A 87 8.24 -6.83 6.11
C ASN A 87 6.82 -6.83 5.52
N VAL A 88 6.26 -8.02 5.26
CA VAL A 88 4.92 -8.17 4.69
C VAL A 88 3.89 -8.52 5.77
N THR A 89 2.72 -7.91 5.71
CA THR A 89 1.56 -8.29 6.52
C THR A 89 0.37 -8.67 5.65
N LEU A 90 -0.48 -9.55 6.18
CA LEU A 90 -1.74 -9.96 5.58
C LEU A 90 -2.88 -9.74 6.56
N GLU A 91 -3.92 -9.07 6.10
CA GLU A 91 -5.26 -9.15 6.72
C GLU A 91 -6.15 -9.99 5.79
N GLN A 92 -6.45 -11.21 6.21
CA GLN A 92 -7.34 -12.13 5.53
C GLN A 92 -8.74 -12.02 6.11
N ILE A 93 -9.76 -11.97 5.24
CA ILE A 93 -11.16 -11.97 5.64
C ILE A 93 -11.89 -13.08 4.88
N SER A 94 -12.49 -14.01 5.62
CA SER A 94 -13.36 -15.06 5.05
C SER A 94 -14.80 -14.75 5.43
N VAL A 95 -15.62 -14.40 4.44
CA VAL A 95 -17.03 -14.08 4.60
C VAL A 95 -17.84 -15.32 4.25
N ILE A 96 -18.56 -15.84 5.24
CA ILE A 96 -19.33 -17.08 5.16
C ILE A 96 -20.82 -16.76 5.23
N TYR A 97 -21.57 -17.26 4.26
CA TYR A 97 -23.02 -17.16 4.24
C TYR A 97 -23.62 -18.40 3.59
N ASP A 98 -24.59 -19.02 4.27
CA ASP A 98 -25.19 -20.28 3.83
C ASP A 98 -24.10 -21.32 3.51
N SER A 99 -24.00 -21.79 2.26
CA SER A 99 -22.92 -22.68 1.79
C SER A 99 -21.78 -21.98 1.06
N GLU A 100 -21.79 -20.65 0.97
CA GLU A 100 -20.80 -19.85 0.24
C GLU A 100 -19.73 -19.27 1.15
N ILE A 101 -18.48 -19.27 0.65
CA ILE A 101 -17.32 -18.65 1.32
C ILE A 101 -16.62 -17.75 0.31
N THR A 102 -16.51 -16.46 0.63
CA THR A 102 -15.72 -15.50 -0.15
C THR A 102 -14.50 -15.05 0.66
N ASN A 103 -13.31 -15.13 0.05
CA ASN A 103 -12.06 -14.76 0.69
C ASN A 103 -11.51 -13.45 0.13
N TYR A 104 -11.06 -12.57 1.03
CA TYR A 104 -10.36 -11.33 0.72
C TYR A 104 -8.97 -11.35 1.37
N TYR A 105 -7.98 -10.82 0.66
CA TYR A 105 -6.59 -10.76 1.10
C TYR A 105 -6.06 -9.35 0.93
N LEU A 106 -5.83 -8.67 2.05
CA LEU A 106 -5.24 -7.33 2.08
C LEU A 106 -3.76 -7.48 2.41
N TRP A 107 -2.95 -7.52 1.35
CA TRP A 107 -1.50 -7.59 1.44
C TRP A 107 -0.90 -6.21 1.59
N ASN A 108 0.10 -6.09 2.46
CA ASN A 108 0.87 -4.86 2.63
C ASN A 108 2.35 -5.15 2.80
N THR A 109 3.18 -4.60 1.91
CA THR A 109 4.63 -4.49 2.13
C THR A 109 4.90 -3.21 2.91
N CYS A 110 5.64 -3.31 4.01
CA CYS A 110 6.09 -2.16 4.79
C CYS A 110 7.54 -1.79 4.44
N PHE A 111 7.85 -0.50 4.43
CA PHE A 111 9.10 0.00 3.91
C PHE A 111 9.92 0.76 4.96
N THR A 112 11.24 0.68 4.81
CA THR A 112 12.15 1.70 5.32
C THR A 112 12.27 2.82 4.30
N LYS A 113 12.61 4.03 4.74
CA LYS A 113 12.95 5.15 3.84
C LYS A 113 14.02 4.75 2.83
N GLY A 114 15.03 4.00 3.27
CA GLY A 114 16.13 3.54 2.42
C GLY A 114 15.69 2.59 1.31
N ALA A 115 14.87 1.59 1.64
CA ALA A 115 14.35 0.65 0.64
C ALA A 115 13.47 1.35 -0.40
N LEU A 116 12.57 2.24 0.04
CA LEU A 116 11.70 3.00 -0.87
C LEU A 116 12.51 3.94 -1.78
N THR A 117 13.48 4.64 -1.21
CA THR A 117 14.41 5.50 -1.97
C THR A 117 15.18 4.69 -3.01
N LYS A 118 15.62 3.49 -2.65
CA LYS A 118 16.32 2.61 -3.58
C LYS A 118 15.42 2.19 -4.75
N GLU A 119 14.20 1.74 -4.48
CA GLU A 119 13.25 1.37 -5.56
C GLU A 119 12.96 2.55 -6.49
N ALA A 120 12.80 3.76 -5.94
CA ALA A 120 12.60 4.99 -6.73
C ALA A 120 13.80 5.31 -7.63
N ASN A 121 15.01 5.28 -7.07
CA ASN A 121 16.25 5.53 -7.83
C ASN A 121 16.48 4.47 -8.92
N ASP A 122 16.21 3.21 -8.62
CA ASP A 122 16.35 2.10 -9.59
C ASP A 122 15.35 2.26 -10.76
N ALA A 123 14.24 2.97 -10.57
CA ALA A 123 13.29 3.33 -11.61
C ALA A 123 13.63 4.62 -12.37
N GLY A 124 14.68 5.34 -11.96
CA GLY A 124 15.16 6.57 -12.60
C GLY A 124 14.68 7.87 -11.94
N PHE A 125 13.88 7.80 -10.87
CA PHE A 125 13.43 8.99 -10.15
C PHE A 125 14.53 9.58 -9.27
N LYS A 126 14.48 10.90 -9.09
CA LYS A 126 15.19 11.62 -8.03
C LYS A 126 14.25 11.83 -6.85
N VAL A 127 14.72 11.54 -5.64
CA VAL A 127 13.99 11.89 -4.42
C VAL A 127 14.10 13.39 -4.15
N CYS A 128 12.95 14.07 -4.05
CA CYS A 128 12.87 15.48 -3.68
C CYS A 128 12.68 15.65 -2.18
N GLU A 129 11.63 15.05 -1.63
CA GLU A 129 11.20 15.26 -0.24
C GLU A 129 10.61 13.97 0.34
N VAL A 130 10.68 13.84 1.67
CA VAL A 130 10.10 12.72 2.42
C VAL A 130 9.32 13.26 3.62
N TYR A 131 8.10 12.77 3.79
CA TYR A 131 7.16 13.18 4.82
C TYR A 131 6.67 11.97 5.62
N GLY A 132 6.14 12.22 6.81
CA GLY A 132 5.47 11.21 7.63
C GLY A 132 4.12 10.78 7.06
N ASP A 133 3.46 11.64 6.27
CA ASP A 133 2.19 11.35 5.59
C ASP A 133 1.99 12.28 4.38
N VAL A 134 0.95 12.01 3.60
CA VAL A 134 0.58 12.81 2.41
C VAL A 134 0.05 14.20 2.74
N ALA A 135 -0.26 14.49 4.02
CA ALA A 135 -0.64 15.83 4.47
C ALA A 135 0.58 16.73 4.71
N GLY A 136 1.80 16.19 4.58
CA GLY A 136 3.05 16.93 4.68
C GLY A 136 3.63 17.00 6.09
N CYS A 137 3.21 16.10 7.00
CA CYS A 137 3.82 16.01 8.32
C CYS A 137 5.33 15.74 8.21
N PRO A 138 6.17 16.35 9.07
CA PRO A 138 7.60 16.04 9.11
C PRO A 138 7.85 14.55 9.29
N TYR A 139 8.79 14.01 8.51
CA TYR A 139 9.16 12.60 8.60
C TYR A 139 9.88 12.29 9.91
N ASN A 140 9.46 11.20 10.55
CA ASN A 140 10.11 10.54 11.67
C ASN A 140 9.94 9.01 11.53
N GLU A 141 10.88 8.24 12.07
CA GLU A 141 10.86 6.77 12.01
C GLU A 141 9.68 6.15 12.78
N SER A 142 9.03 6.89 13.68
CA SER A 142 7.84 6.44 14.40
C SER A 142 6.52 6.66 13.64
N ASN A 143 6.51 7.40 12.54
CA ASN A 143 5.30 7.57 11.73
C ASN A 143 4.88 6.23 11.13
N PHE A 144 3.59 5.94 11.04
CA PHE A 144 3.07 4.69 10.45
C PHE A 144 3.09 4.67 8.93
N THR A 145 3.29 5.82 8.32
CA THR A 145 3.39 5.98 6.87
C THR A 145 4.69 6.68 6.52
N ILE A 146 5.09 6.54 5.26
CA ILE A 146 6.14 7.34 4.63
C ILE A 146 5.53 7.85 3.34
N ALA A 147 5.46 9.17 3.17
CA ALA A 147 5.12 9.77 1.88
C ALA A 147 6.41 10.30 1.23
N ILE A 148 6.58 10.07 -0.07
CA ILE A 148 7.77 10.46 -0.82
C ILE A 148 7.38 11.22 -2.07
N LEU A 149 8.01 12.37 -2.26
CA LEU A 149 7.91 13.17 -3.47
C LEU A 149 9.12 12.89 -4.36
N LEU A 150 8.85 12.47 -5.58
CA LEU A 150 9.82 12.06 -6.58
C LEU A 150 9.72 12.96 -7.81
N GLU A 151 10.83 13.18 -8.50
CA GLU A 151 10.93 13.94 -9.74
C GLU A 151 11.60 13.11 -10.83
N LYS A 152 11.09 13.24 -12.05
CA LYS A 152 11.65 12.63 -13.26
C LYS A 152 12.82 13.42 -13.84
#